data_AF-A0A3C1UR12-F1
#
_entry.id   AF-A0A3C1UR12-F1
#
_cell.length_a   1.000
_cell.length_b   1.000
_cell.length_c   1.000
_cell.angle_alpha   90.00
_cell.angle_beta   90.00
_cell.angle_gamma   90.00
#
_symmetry.space_group_name_H-M   'P 1'
#
loop_
_entity.id
_entity.type
_entity.pdbx_description
1 polymer ?
#
loop_
_entity_poly.entity_id
_entity_poly.type
_entity_poly.pdbx_seq_one_letter_code
_entity_poly.pdbx_strand_id
1 'polypeptide(L)'
;MAGLVTTFGAGAMTNSTGEIRDADFLFVIGSNTTEAHPIIAMEMKRAAHRGAKLVVADPRNIDLTRFSNRHLKLKPGTDVWLLNA
;
A
#
# COMPACT_ATOMS: atom_id res chain seq x y z
N MET A 1 0.06 -15.05 17.49
CA MET A 1 1.16 -14.85 16.52
C MET A 1 0.73 -13.81 15.51
N ALA A 2 1.64 -12.96 15.04
CA ALA A 2 1.37 -12.05 13.92
C ALA A 2 1.26 -12.86 12.60
N GLY A 3 0.40 -12.41 11.68
CA GLY A 3 0.10 -13.16 10.45
C GLY A 3 1.32 -13.45 9.57
N LEU A 4 2.29 -12.54 9.52
CA LEU A 4 3.51 -12.71 8.71
C LEU A 4 4.40 -13.85 9.24
N VAL A 5 4.54 -13.98 10.57
CA VAL A 5 5.30 -15.08 11.18
C VAL A 5 4.64 -16.43 10.87
N THR A 6 3.31 -16.49 10.94
CA THR A 6 2.57 -17.71 10.61
C THR A 6 2.70 -18.11 9.14
N THR A 7 2.83 -17.14 8.23
CA THR A 7 2.85 -17.39 6.79
C THR A 7 4.26 -17.58 6.22
N PHE A 8 5.24 -16.81 6.72
CA PHE A 8 6.60 -16.73 6.15
C PHE A 8 7.72 -16.99 7.18
N GLY A 9 7.40 -17.24 8.45
CA GLY A 9 8.38 -17.51 9.49
C GLY A 9 9.09 -16.28 10.09
N ALA A 10 8.85 -15.08 9.56
CA ALA A 10 9.43 -13.82 10.04
C ALA A 10 8.38 -12.69 10.14
N GLY A 11 8.61 -11.73 11.05
CA GLY A 11 7.70 -10.61 11.29
C GLY A 11 8.11 -9.28 10.64
N ALA A 12 9.30 -9.22 10.04
CA ALA A 12 9.83 -8.03 9.38
C ALA A 12 9.28 -7.88 7.96
N MET A 13 9.34 -6.67 7.40
CA MET A 13 9.00 -6.42 6.00
C MET A 13 9.84 -7.32 5.07
N THR A 14 9.22 -7.89 4.04
CA THR A 14 9.83 -8.92 3.19
C THR A 14 10.88 -8.38 2.22
N ASN A 15 10.73 -7.12 1.81
CA ASN A 15 11.58 -6.45 0.83
C ASN A 15 12.18 -5.18 1.42
N SER A 16 13.23 -4.67 0.79
CA SER A 16 13.82 -3.39 1.17
C SER A 16 12.96 -2.22 0.73
N THR A 17 13.02 -1.10 1.46
CA THR A 17 12.33 0.14 1.08
C THR A 17 12.75 0.65 -0.30
N GLY A 18 13.99 0.38 -0.73
CA GLY A 18 14.51 0.80 -2.03
C GLY A 18 13.78 0.19 -3.22
N GLU A 19 13.25 -1.03 -3.06
CA GLU A 19 12.53 -1.75 -4.11
C GLU A 19 11.16 -1.12 -4.43
N ILE A 20 10.59 -0.34 -3.49
CA ILE A 20 9.30 0.35 -3.70
C ILE A 20 9.37 1.28 -4.89
N ARG A 21 10.52 1.96 -5.08
CA ARG A 21 10.70 2.87 -6.20
C ARG A 21 10.53 2.13 -7.50
N ASP A 22 11.01 0.90 -7.64
CA ASP A 22 11.12 0.19 -8.92
C ASP A 22 9.92 -0.74 -9.20
N ALA A 23 8.93 -0.78 -8.30
CA ALA A 23 7.70 -1.55 -8.50
C ALA A 23 6.88 -1.06 -9.71
N ASP A 24 6.27 -2.01 -10.43
CA ASP A 24 5.32 -1.74 -11.53
C ASP A 24 3.86 -1.61 -11.05
N PHE A 25 3.57 -2.16 -9.86
CA PHE A 25 2.25 -2.12 -9.24
C PHE A 25 2.40 -1.97 -7.72
N LEU A 26 1.67 -1.02 -7.15
CA LEU A 26 1.62 -0.73 -5.73
C LEU A 26 0.18 -0.85 -5.24
N PHE A 27 -0.06 -1.74 -4.30
CA PHE A 27 -1.34 -1.87 -3.61
C PHE A 27 -1.20 -1.44 -2.16
N VAL A 28 -1.90 -0.37 -1.80
CA VAL A 28 -1.82 0.24 -0.47
C VAL A 28 -3.15 0.01 0.22
N ILE A 29 -3.17 -0.88 1.20
CA ILE A 29 -4.37 -1.19 1.99
C ILE A 29 -4.07 -0.93 3.47
N GLY A 30 -4.99 -0.28 4.18
CA GLY A 30 -4.88 -0.07 5.63
C GLY A 30 -3.70 0.80 6.07
N SER A 31 -3.12 1.63 5.19
CA SER A 31 -1.98 2.49 5.50
C SER A 31 -2.19 3.93 5.00
N ASN A 32 -1.98 4.90 5.89
CA ASN A 32 -1.81 6.30 5.51
C ASN A 32 -0.32 6.65 5.40
N THR A 33 0.35 6.09 4.37
CA THR A 33 1.81 6.15 4.25
C THR A 33 2.33 7.59 4.13
N THR A 34 1.59 8.51 3.51
CA THR A 34 2.04 9.91 3.41
C THR A 34 2.26 10.56 4.78
N GLU A 35 1.38 10.31 5.74
CA GLU A 35 1.50 10.86 7.09
C GLU A 35 2.46 10.04 7.96
N ALA A 36 2.36 8.71 7.91
CA ALA A 36 3.12 7.84 8.80
C ALA A 36 4.58 7.63 8.36
N HIS A 37 4.85 7.63 7.05
CA HIS A 37 6.16 7.32 6.47
C HIS A 37 6.45 8.19 5.21
N PRO A 38 6.70 9.50 5.38
CA PRO A 38 6.77 10.44 4.26
C PRO A 38 7.81 10.08 3.17
N ILE A 39 8.95 9.50 3.57
CA ILE A 39 9.99 9.07 2.62
C ILE A 39 9.53 7.88 1.78
N ILE A 40 8.81 6.93 2.37
CA ILE A 40 8.22 5.81 1.64
C ILE A 40 7.17 6.32 0.67
N ALA A 41 6.29 7.23 1.12
CA ALA A 41 5.28 7.82 0.25
C ALA A 41 5.90 8.60 -0.93
N MET A 42 7.04 9.26 -0.73
CA MET A 42 7.79 9.90 -1.81
C MET A 42 8.23 8.87 -2.87
N GLU A 43 8.78 7.73 -2.46
CA GLU A 43 9.18 6.67 -3.41
C GLU A 43 7.97 6.05 -4.13
N MET A 44 6.85 5.84 -3.43
CA MET A 44 5.61 5.37 -4.05
C MET A 44 5.09 6.35 -5.11
N LYS A 45 5.14 7.67 -4.81
CA LYS A 45 4.75 8.72 -5.75
C LYS A 45 5.70 8.77 -6.96
N ARG A 46 7.01 8.54 -6.76
CA ARG A 46 8.00 8.42 -7.85
C ARG A 46 7.71 7.21 -8.75
N ALA A 47 7.42 6.05 -8.15
CA ALA A 47 7.04 4.86 -8.90
C ALA A 47 5.78 5.12 -9.74
N ALA A 48 4.74 5.70 -9.13
CA ALA A 48 3.50 6.07 -9.82
C ALA A 48 3.77 7.04 -10.99
N HIS A 49 4.62 8.05 -10.79
CA HIS A 49 5.00 9.00 -11.84
C HIS A 49 5.76 8.35 -13.01
N ARG A 50 6.59 7.33 -12.75
CA ARG A 50 7.25 6.53 -13.80
C ARG A 50 6.26 5.69 -14.61
N GLY A 51 5.06 5.43 -14.09
CA GLY A 51 4.03 4.64 -14.74
C GLY A 51 3.60 3.40 -13.96
N ALA A 52 4.10 3.20 -12.73
CA ALA A 52 3.60 2.15 -11.87
C ALA A 52 2.11 2.38 -11.55
N LYS A 53 1.33 1.32 -11.54
CA LYS A 53 -0.08 1.39 -11.15
C LYS A 53 -0.17 1.47 -9.63
N LEU A 54 -0.71 2.57 -9.11
CA LEU A 54 -0.96 2.77 -7.69
C LEU A 54 -2.45 2.60 -7.39
N VAL A 55 -2.80 1.61 -6.56
CA VAL A 55 -4.15 1.37 -6.05
C VAL A 55 -4.17 1.58 -4.54
N VAL A 56 -5.11 2.38 -4.05
CA VAL A 56 -5.26 2.69 -2.62
C VAL A 56 -6.62 2.19 -2.13
N ALA A 57 -6.61 1.30 -1.15
CA ALA A 57 -7.77 0.81 -0.42
C ALA A 57 -7.79 1.42 1.00
N ASP A 58 -8.51 2.53 1.15
CA ASP A 58 -8.73 3.23 2.43
C ASP A 58 -10.15 3.82 2.42
N PRO A 59 -10.93 3.71 3.52
CA PRO A 59 -12.26 4.34 3.61
C PRO A 59 -12.24 5.86 3.44
N ARG A 60 -11.09 6.51 3.69
CA ARG A 60 -10.90 7.97 3.69
C ARG A 60 -10.20 8.43 2.42
N ASN A 61 -10.31 9.73 2.12
CA ASN A 61 -9.52 10.38 1.08
C ASN A 61 -8.18 10.86 1.66
N ILE A 62 -7.22 9.96 1.84
CA ILE A 62 -5.86 10.32 2.29
C ILE A 62 -5.04 10.95 1.13
N ASP A 63 -3.96 11.69 1.41
CA ASP A 63 -3.19 12.39 0.36
C ASP A 63 -2.71 11.46 -0.78
N LEU A 64 -2.35 10.22 -0.45
CA LEU A 64 -1.88 9.25 -1.44
C LEU A 64 -2.92 8.90 -2.51
N THR A 65 -4.22 9.03 -2.22
CA THR A 65 -5.29 8.72 -3.19
C THR A 65 -5.26 9.66 -4.40
N ARG A 66 -4.74 10.88 -4.23
CA ARG A 66 -4.58 11.88 -5.31
C ARG A 66 -3.61 11.43 -6.41
N PHE A 67 -2.74 10.48 -6.11
CA PHE A 67 -1.76 9.91 -7.04
C PHE A 67 -2.19 8.52 -7.54
N SER A 68 -3.29 7.97 -7.01
CA SER A 68 -3.72 6.61 -7.32
C SER A 68 -4.51 6.52 -8.62
N ASN A 69 -4.33 5.42 -9.36
CA ASN A 69 -5.15 5.07 -10.51
C ASN A 69 -6.55 4.60 -10.08
N ARG A 70 -6.65 4.00 -8.89
CA ARG A 70 -7.89 3.55 -8.27
C ARG A 70 -7.87 3.79 -6.78
N HIS A 71 -8.93 4.40 -6.28
CA HIS A 71 -9.24 4.50 -4.86
C HIS A 71 -10.43 3.60 -4.52
N LEU A 72 -10.17 2.51 -3.81
CA LEU A 72 -11.17 1.58 -3.32
C LEU A 72 -11.65 2.03 -1.92
N LYS A 73 -12.82 2.66 -1.88
CA LYS A 73 -13.44 3.13 -0.63
C LYS A 73 -14.17 1.99 0.08
N LEU A 74 -13.42 1.19 0.82
CA LEU A 74 -13.96 0.07 1.59
C LEU A 74 -14.82 0.56 2.75
N LYS A 75 -15.76 -0.29 3.20
CA LYS A 75 -16.36 -0.14 4.52
C LYS A 75 -15.33 -0.59 5.56
N PRO A 76 -15.14 0.11 6.68
CA PRO A 76 -14.20 -0.34 7.72
C PRO A 76 -14.47 -1.80 8.15
N GLY A 77 -13.42 -2.61 8.20
CA GLY A 77 -13.50 -4.03 8.58
C GLY A 77 -13.86 -5.00 7.45
N THR A 78 -13.95 -4.55 6.20
CA THR A 78 -14.25 -5.43 5.05
C THR A 78 -13.03 -5.78 4.19
N ASP A 79 -11.83 -5.72 4.75
CA ASP A 79 -10.57 -5.99 4.04
C ASP A 79 -10.48 -7.43 3.55
N VAL A 80 -10.89 -8.41 4.38
CA VAL A 80 -10.89 -9.84 4.00
C VAL A 80 -11.82 -10.11 2.81
N TRP A 81 -12.97 -9.42 2.74
CA TRP A 81 -13.86 -9.54 1.59
C TRP A 81 -13.20 -9.05 0.30
N LEU A 82 -12.50 -7.91 0.34
CA LEU A 82 -11.76 -7.41 -0.82
C LEU A 82 -10.68 -8.40 -1.28
N LEU A 83 -9.94 -8.98 -0.33
CA LEU A 83 -8.80 -9.87 -0.65
C LEU A 83 -9.23 -11.26 -1.17
N ASN A 84 -10.46 -11.69 -0.89
CA ASN A 84 -11.02 -12.98 -1.31
C ASN A 84 -11.86 -12.90 -2.61
N ALA A 85 -12.02 -11.69 -3.18
CA ALA A 85 -12.92 -11.44 -4.31
C ALA A 85 -12.30 -11.74 -5.68
#